data_AF-A0A535FLL7-F1
#
_entry.id   AF-A0A535FLL7-F1
#
_cell.length_a   1.000
_cell.length_b   1.000
_cell.length_c   1.000
_cell.angle_alpha   90.00
_cell.angle_beta   90.00
_cell.angle_gamma   90.00
#
_symmetry.space_group_name_H-M   'P 1'
#
loop_
_entity.id
_entity.type
_entity.pdbx_description
1 polymer ?
#
loop_
_entity_poly.entity_id
_entity_poly.type
_entity_poly.pdbx_seq_one_letter_code
_entity_poly.pdbx_strand_id
1 'polypeptide(L)'
;MQINEFRRPISVDFVPHGSLCEWCNKPAEQQLTAIGGSHHNESGRFCRPCGEQFTQVVVSSFNLFNLARADVRYNHRGEYVAR
;
A
#
# COMPACT_ATOMS: atom_id res chain seq x y z
N MET A 1 8.72 -14.84 0.60
CA MET A 1 8.34 -13.42 0.71
C MET A 1 7.50 -13.15 -0.53
N GLN A 2 6.23 -12.79 -0.42
CA GLN A 2 5.54 -12.25 -1.59
C GLN A 2 5.78 -10.74 -1.57
N ILE A 3 7.03 -10.38 -1.89
CA ILE A 3 7.29 -9.08 -2.50
C ILE A 3 6.60 -9.20 -3.85
N ASN A 4 5.65 -8.33 -4.15
CA ASN A 4 5.03 -8.35 -5.48
C ASN A 4 6.14 -8.25 -6.54
N GLU A 5 5.88 -8.82 -7.72
CA GLU A 5 6.86 -8.87 -8.82
C GLU A 5 7.40 -7.48 -9.21
N PHE A 6 6.62 -6.42 -8.93
CA PHE A 6 6.95 -5.03 -9.19
C PHE A 6 7.86 -4.37 -8.15
N ARG A 7 8.09 -5.01 -6.99
CA ARG A 7 8.82 -4.46 -5.83
C ARG A 7 8.33 -3.07 -5.39
N ARG A 8 7.06 -2.76 -5.60
CA ARG A 8 6.46 -1.45 -5.31
C ARG A 8 5.22 -1.64 -4.44
N PRO A 9 4.97 -0.81 -3.43
CA PRO A 9 3.80 -0.96 -2.58
C PRO A 9 2.49 -0.53 -3.28
N ILE A 10 2.59 0.22 -4.39
CA ILE A 10 1.45 0.78 -5.13
C ILE A 10 1.58 0.57 -6.64
N SER A 11 0.43 0.34 -7.28
CA SER A 11 0.21 0.45 -8.72
C SER A 11 -0.51 1.77 -9.04
N VAL A 12 -0.16 2.38 -10.17
CA VAL A 12 -0.73 3.64 -10.67
C VAL A 12 -1.40 3.36 -12.01
N ASP A 13 -2.64 3.80 -12.17
CA ASP A 13 -3.43 3.66 -13.40
C ASP A 13 -4.13 4.97 -13.77
N PHE A 14 -4.66 5.03 -14.99
CA PHE A 14 -5.42 6.14 -15.52
C PHE A 14 -6.81 6.22 -14.88
N VAL A 15 -7.34 7.45 -14.82
CA VAL A 15 -8.73 7.69 -14.40
C VAL A 15 -9.58 8.08 -15.61
N PRO A 16 -10.85 7.63 -15.66
CA PRO A 16 -11.79 8.13 -16.66
C PRO A 16 -11.94 9.64 -16.57
N HIS A 17 -12.01 10.32 -17.71
CA HIS A 17 -12.20 11.77 -17.77
C HIS A 17 -13.45 12.21 -16.99
N GLY A 18 -13.35 13.31 -16.26
CA GLY A 18 -14.44 13.83 -15.41
C GLY A 18 -14.60 13.10 -14.07
N SER A 19 -13.76 12.10 -13.76
CA SER A 19 -13.74 11.48 -12.44
C SER A 19 -13.39 12.48 -11.34
N LEU A 20 -13.98 12.29 -10.16
CA LEU A 20 -13.69 13.06 -8.97
C LEU A 20 -12.87 12.22 -7.99
N CYS A 21 -12.02 12.91 -7.23
CA CYS A 21 -11.27 12.37 -6.12
C CYS A 21 -12.24 11.92 -5.03
N GLU A 22 -12.08 10.69 -4.58
CA GLU A 22 -12.97 10.06 -3.61
C GLU A 22 -12.83 10.65 -2.19
N TRP A 23 -11.76 11.41 -1.92
CA TRP A 23 -11.51 12.03 -0.61
C TRP A 23 -11.92 13.50 -0.53
N CYS A 24 -11.82 14.26 -1.62
CA CYS A 24 -12.05 15.71 -1.58
C CYS A 24 -12.96 16.26 -2.69
N ASN A 25 -13.50 15.40 -3.55
CA ASN A 25 -14.38 15.76 -4.68
C ASN A 25 -13.78 16.74 -5.70
N LYS A 26 -12.46 16.99 -5.67
CA LYS A 26 -11.74 17.70 -6.76
C LYS A 26 -11.51 16.76 -7.94
N PRO A 27 -11.19 17.24 -9.15
CA PRO A 27 -10.87 16.36 -10.27
C PRO A 27 -9.82 15.32 -9.91
N ALA A 28 -10.10 14.05 -10.22
CA ALA A 28 -9.12 12.98 -10.08
C ALA A 28 -8.12 13.04 -11.22
N GLU A 29 -6.88 12.68 -10.92
CA GLU A 29 -5.76 12.64 -11.88
C GLU A 29 -5.21 11.22 -12.04
N GLN A 30 -5.40 10.37 -11.03
CA GLN A 30 -4.81 9.03 -10.97
C GLN A 30 -5.67 8.05 -10.17
N GLN A 31 -5.64 6.79 -10.57
CA GLN A 31 -6.18 5.68 -9.80
C GLN A 31 -5.01 4.97 -9.15
N LEU A 32 -5.07 4.78 -7.83
CA LEU A 32 -4.02 4.11 -7.07
C LEU A 32 -4.59 2.81 -6.50
N THR A 33 -3.77 1.75 -6.53
CA THR A 33 -4.08 0.48 -5.87
C THR A 33 -2.89 0.05 -5.04
N ALA A 34 -3.12 -0.24 -3.76
CA ALA A 34 -2.14 -0.85 -2.89
C ALA A 34 -1.94 -2.32 -3.30
N ILE A 35 -0.72 -2.66 -3.67
CA ILE A 35 -0.34 -4.01 -4.13
C ILE A 35 0.60 -4.71 -3.13
N GLY A 36 0.72 -4.18 -1.91
CA GLY A 36 1.52 -4.74 -0.83
C GLY A 36 1.14 -4.18 0.52
N GLY A 37 1.57 -4.87 1.58
CA GLY A 37 1.36 -4.42 2.97
C GLY A 37 -0.02 -4.80 3.49
N SER A 38 -0.44 -4.20 4.61
CA SER A 38 -1.73 -4.48 5.24
C SER A 38 -2.93 -3.97 4.42
N HIS A 39 -2.72 -3.01 3.53
CA HIS A 39 -3.76 -2.40 2.69
C HIS A 39 -3.88 -3.07 1.32
N HIS A 40 -3.36 -4.27 1.14
CA HIS A 40 -3.36 -4.95 -0.16
C HIS A 40 -4.76 -5.01 -0.77
N ASN A 41 -4.89 -4.61 -2.04
CA ASN A 41 -6.12 -4.42 -2.82
C ASN A 41 -6.99 -3.21 -2.45
N GLU A 42 -6.62 -2.38 -1.49
CA GLU A 42 -7.27 -1.09 -1.33
C GLU A 42 -6.95 -0.19 -2.54
N SER A 43 -7.97 0.44 -3.11
CA SER A 43 -7.82 1.30 -4.28
C SER A 43 -8.75 2.49 -4.24
N GLY A 44 -8.43 3.52 -5.02
CA GLY A 44 -9.32 4.66 -5.20
C GLY A 44 -8.85 5.61 -6.29
N ARG A 45 -9.71 6.56 -6.62
CA ARG A 45 -9.41 7.66 -7.55
C ARG A 45 -9.05 8.91 -6.75
N PHE A 46 -7.92 9.51 -7.10
CA PHE A 46 -7.33 10.59 -6.33
C PHE A 46 -6.91 11.76 -7.21
N CYS A 47 -7.09 12.98 -6.68
CA CYS A 47 -6.31 14.13 -7.13
C CYS A 47 -4.87 13.97 -6.63
N ARG A 48 -3.91 14.72 -7.19
CA ARG A 48 -2.50 14.56 -6.82
C ARG A 48 -2.21 14.62 -5.30
N PRO A 49 -2.69 15.63 -4.53
CA PRO A 49 -2.41 15.69 -3.09
C PRO A 49 -2.99 14.53 -2.28
N CYS A 50 -4.22 14.10 -2.59
CA CYS A 50 -4.83 12.96 -1.89
C CYS A 50 -4.13 11.64 -2.27
N GLY A 51 -3.68 11.51 -3.52
CA GLY A 51 -2.94 10.34 -3.97
C GLY A 51 -1.57 10.21 -3.30
N GLU A 52 -0.88 11.32 -3.05
CA GLU A 52 0.35 11.35 -2.26
C GLU A 52 0.11 10.91 -0.81
N GLN A 53 -0.98 11.35 -0.18
CA GLN A 53 -1.36 10.94 1.17
C GLN A 53 -1.67 9.44 1.24
N PHE A 54 -2.49 8.93 0.31
CA PHE A 54 -2.75 7.50 0.17
C PHE A 54 -1.44 6.72 0.02
N THR A 55 -0.52 7.23 -0.81
CA THR A 55 0.78 6.60 -1.05
C THR A 55 1.63 6.51 0.22
N GLN A 56 1.69 7.58 1.01
CA GLN A 56 2.42 7.60 2.27
C GLN A 56 1.87 6.57 3.27
N VAL A 57 0.55 6.44 3.36
CA VAL A 57 -0.09 5.45 4.26
C VAL A 57 0.30 4.04 3.84
N VAL A 58 0.15 3.70 2.56
CA VAL A 58 0.46 2.34 2.07
C VAL A 58 1.95 2.02 2.21
N VAL A 59 2.86 2.96 1.91
CA VAL A 59 4.31 2.79 2.09
C VAL A 59 4.67 2.57 3.55
N SER A 60 4.09 3.37 4.46
CA SER A 60 4.34 3.25 5.90
C SER A 60 3.90 1.88 6.42
N SER A 61 2.69 1.47 6.07
CA SER A 61 2.13 0.16 6.42
C SER A 61 2.91 -1.00 5.79
N PHE A 62 3.40 -0.85 4.56
CA PHE A 62 4.26 -1.85 3.91
C PHE A 62 5.59 -2.04 4.66
N ASN A 63 6.23 -0.94 5.08
CA ASN A 63 7.48 -0.99 5.84
C ASN A 63 7.27 -1.63 7.22
N LEU A 64 6.22 -1.23 7.94
CA LEU A 64 5.83 -1.84 9.22
C LEU A 64 5.55 -3.34 9.08
N PHE A 65 4.80 -3.74 8.05
CA PHE A 65 4.53 -5.15 7.76
C PHE A 65 5.83 -5.93 7.50
N ASN A 66 6.79 -5.35 6.78
CA ASN A 66 8.08 -5.98 6.54
C ASN A 66 8.95 -6.08 7.81
N LEU A 67 8.98 -5.04 8.65
CA LEU A 67 9.69 -5.06 9.93
C LEU A 67 9.11 -6.12 10.87
N ALA A 68 7.78 -6.14 11.06
CA ALA A 68 7.11 -7.13 11.88
C ALA A 68 7.35 -8.57 11.37
N ARG A 69 7.51 -8.77 10.06
CA ARG A 69 7.86 -10.08 9.49
C ARG A 69 9.33 -10.44 9.63
N ALA A 70 10.22 -9.45 9.69
CA ALA A 70 11.64 -9.66 9.97
C ALA A 70 11.84 -10.10 11.43
N ASP A 71 11.08 -9.53 12.36
CA ASP A 71 11.09 -9.96 13.77
C ASP A 71 10.55 -11.39 13.96
N VAL A 72 9.75 -11.91 13.02
CA VAL A 72 9.10 -13.23 13.09
C VAL A 72 9.92 -14.37 12.42
N ARG A 73 11.19 -14.17 12.07
CA ARG A 73 12.07 -15.17 11.43
C ARG A 73 13.48 -15.09 12.03
N TYR A 74 14.11 -16.05 12.74
CA TYR A 74 13.99 -17.50 12.90
C TYR A 74 14.72 -17.89 14.21
N ASN A 75 14.15 -18.76 15.05
CA ASN A 75 14.97 -19.62 15.92
C ASN A 75 14.96 -21.02 15.27
N HIS A 76 16.11 -21.68 15.14
CA HIS A 76 16.29 -22.95 14.41
C HIS A 76 15.49 -24.16 14.98
N ARG A 77 14.52 -23.92 15.88
CA ARG A 77 13.73 -24.94 16.57
C ARG A 77 12.22 -24.87 16.32
N GLY A 78 11.72 -23.91 15.55
CA GLY A 78 10.31 -23.89 15.16
C GLY A 78 9.30 -23.64 16.30
N GLU A 79 9.70 -22.91 17.35
CA GLU A 79 8.81 -22.56 18.47
C GLU A 79 8.52 -21.04 18.49
N TYR A 80 7.27 -20.70 18.79
CA TYR A 80 6.82 -19.32 18.99
C TYR A 80 7.12 -18.89 20.42
N VAL A 81 7.93 -17.85 20.59
CA VAL A 81 8.19 -17.25 21.91
C VAL A 81 7.69 -15.80 21.88
N ALA A 82 6.60 -15.54 22.60
CA ALA A 82 6.24 -14.17 22.98
C ALA A 82 7.13 -13.75 24.16
N ARG A 83 7.45 -12.45 24.23
CA ARG A 83 8.23 -11.87 25.33
C ARG A 83 7.62 -12.16 26.70
#